data_AF-A0A0G0RMX5-F1
#
_entry.id   AF-A0A0G0RMX5-F1
#
_cell.length_a   1.000
_cell.length_b   1.000
_cell.length_c   1.000
_cell.angle_alpha   90.00
_cell.angle_beta   90.00
_cell.angle_gamma   90.00
#
_symmetry.space_group_name_H-M   'P 1'
#
loop_
_entity.id
_entity.type
_entity.pdbx_description
1 polymer ?
#
loop_
_entity_poly.entity_id
_entity_poly.type
_entity_poly.pdbx_seq_one_letter_code
_entity_poly.pdbx_strand_id
1 'polypeptide(L)'
;MERSDLLYFNAVRFWRALKPEELPSKAEVSDFIEKAEVSLDELIQNLPQRRAETILELRELRQLKIQAQQSYSRPSLCVDLLRVSVSVPVIREAVDELEQDHKSNFSMLFDLSTGLGEPIGAVKAAEEMVRGTDFAKLIATMGSTQGNHIATQAEIYREAHARISEYADLLKADPSGFTVVDKCLQNLQAQSFTQSNKQIVLVGAKYSAELYKAVYPLSEPVHLV
;
A
#
# COMPACT_ATOMS: atom_id res chain seq x y z
N MET A 1 5.19 13.38 11.15
CA MET A 1 5.55 12.69 9.90
C MET A 1 6.48 11.57 10.28
N GLU A 2 6.05 10.32 10.12
CA GLU A 2 6.87 9.15 10.45
C GLU A 2 8.05 9.06 9.48
N ARG A 3 9.15 8.40 9.86
CA ARG A 3 10.35 8.26 9.01
C ARG A 3 10.02 7.61 7.66
N SER A 4 9.03 6.71 7.63
CA SER A 4 8.49 6.09 6.41
C SER A 4 7.85 7.09 5.45
N ASP A 5 7.12 8.07 5.99
CA ASP A 5 6.41 9.07 5.18
C ASP A 5 7.41 10.00 4.47
N LEU A 6 8.51 10.33 5.14
CA LEU A 6 9.58 11.13 4.55
C LEU A 6 10.30 10.38 3.42
N LEU A 7 10.56 9.08 3.60
CA LEU A 7 11.16 8.24 2.55
C LEU A 7 10.26 8.19 1.31
N TYR A 8 8.97 7.92 1.51
CA TYR A 8 8.00 7.90 0.42
C TYR A 8 7.91 9.25 -0.30
N PHE A 9 7.84 10.36 0.44
CA PHE A 9 7.77 11.70 -0.16
C PHE A 9 9.00 12.01 -1.02
N ASN A 10 10.20 11.67 -0.54
CA ASN A 10 11.43 11.85 -1.30
C ASN A 10 11.47 10.97 -2.55
N ALA A 11 11.03 9.71 -2.43
CA ALA A 11 10.93 8.79 -3.57
C ALA A 11 9.95 9.33 -4.63
N VAL A 12 8.75 9.78 -4.25
CA VAL A 12 7.78 10.39 -5.17
C VAL A 12 8.39 11.59 -5.91
N ARG A 13 9.10 12.47 -5.20
CA ARG A 13 9.72 13.65 -5.80
C ARG A 13 10.78 13.27 -6.82
N PHE A 14 11.62 12.29 -6.49
CA PHE A 14 12.68 11.85 -7.39
C PHE A 14 12.10 11.12 -8.62
N TRP A 15 11.16 10.22 -8.42
CA TRP A 15 10.49 9.49 -9.49
C TRP A 15 9.86 10.43 -10.54
N ARG A 16 9.25 11.54 -10.11
CA ARG A 16 8.72 12.57 -11.03
C ARG A 16 9.78 13.29 -11.84
N ALA A 17 11.03 13.27 -11.39
CA ALA A 17 12.14 13.93 -12.06
C ALA A 17 12.91 12.98 -13.01
N LEU A 18 12.58 11.68 -13.01
CA LEU A 18 13.19 10.70 -13.90
C LEU A 18 12.90 11.03 -15.36
N LYS A 19 13.92 10.89 -16.19
CA LYS A 19 13.81 11.05 -17.65
C LYS A 19 13.51 9.71 -18.32
N PRO A 20 12.94 9.72 -19.55
CA PRO A 20 12.59 8.49 -20.26
C PRO A 20 13.75 7.49 -20.43
N GLU A 21 14.98 7.98 -20.63
CA GLU A 21 16.19 7.16 -20.74
C GLU A 21 16.64 6.49 -19.43
N GLU A 22 16.08 6.92 -18.29
CA GLU A 22 16.36 6.37 -16.96
C GLU A 22 15.30 5.34 -16.52
N LEU A 23 14.28 5.10 -17.35
CA LEU A 23 13.22 4.12 -17.11
C LEU A 23 13.64 2.72 -17.58
N PRO A 24 13.15 1.66 -16.91
CA PRO A 24 13.46 0.28 -17.27
C PRO A 24 12.96 -0.05 -18.68
N SER A 25 13.74 -0.85 -19.41
CA SER A 25 13.33 -1.46 -20.66
C SER A 25 12.22 -2.49 -20.45
N LYS A 26 11.51 -2.85 -21.52
CA LYS A 26 10.46 -3.89 -21.46
C LYS A 26 10.99 -5.24 -20.97
N ALA A 27 12.24 -5.58 -21.29
CA ALA A 27 12.85 -6.84 -20.86
C ALA A 27 13.14 -6.84 -19.35
N GLU A 28 13.68 -5.74 -18.83
CA GLU A 28 13.91 -5.55 -17.38
C GLU A 28 12.59 -5.63 -16.61
N VAL A 29 11.54 -4.98 -17.10
CA VAL A 29 10.20 -5.06 -16.49
C VAL A 29 9.69 -6.50 -16.44
N SER A 30 9.82 -7.24 -17.53
CA SER A 30 9.32 -8.63 -17.61
C SER A 30 10.05 -9.55 -16.64
N ASP A 31 11.39 -9.46 -16.59
CA ASP A 31 12.23 -10.25 -15.67
C ASP A 31 11.93 -9.88 -14.21
N PHE A 32 11.73 -8.60 -13.91
CA PHE A 32 11.36 -8.13 -12.58
C PHE A 32 9.99 -8.67 -12.14
N ILE A 33 8.98 -8.63 -13.02
CA ILE A 33 7.65 -9.16 -12.73
C ILE A 33 7.71 -10.65 -12.42
N GLU A 34 8.40 -11.44 -13.24
CA GLU A 34 8.55 -12.89 -13.04
C GLU A 34 9.16 -13.19 -11.66
N LYS A 35 10.24 -12.50 -11.29
CA LYS A 35 10.89 -12.64 -9.98
C LYS A 35 9.99 -12.23 -8.82
N ALA A 36 9.23 -11.15 -8.98
CA ALA A 36 8.31 -10.67 -7.96
C ALA A 36 7.14 -11.64 -7.73
N GLU A 37 6.60 -12.24 -8.80
CA GLU A 37 5.54 -13.24 -8.73
C GLU A 37 6.03 -14.54 -8.05
N VAL A 38 7.22 -15.02 -8.40
CA VAL A 38 7.82 -16.19 -7.70
C VAL A 38 8.01 -15.90 -6.21
N SER A 39 8.54 -14.72 -5.87
CA SER A 39 8.78 -14.31 -4.48
C SER A 39 7.46 -14.19 -3.68
N LEU A 40 6.38 -13.73 -4.33
CA LEU A 40 5.04 -13.68 -3.76
C LEU A 40 4.51 -15.07 -3.43
N ASP A 41 4.57 -15.99 -4.40
CA ASP A 41 4.08 -17.35 -4.22
C ASP A 41 4.83 -18.05 -3.09
N GLU A 42 6.15 -17.88 -3.02
CA GLU A 42 6.97 -18.38 -1.91
C GLU A 42 6.57 -17.78 -0.56
N LEU A 43 6.34 -16.46 -0.48
CA LEU A 43 5.95 -15.82 0.78
C LEU A 43 4.59 -16.35 1.26
N ILE A 44 3.60 -16.45 0.37
CA ILE A 44 2.26 -16.96 0.68
C ILE A 44 2.34 -18.42 1.12
N GLN A 45 3.09 -19.26 0.41
CA GLN A 45 3.24 -20.67 0.74
C GLN A 45 3.93 -20.89 2.10
N ASN A 46 4.77 -19.94 2.52
CA ASN A 46 5.50 -19.99 3.79
C ASN A 46 4.76 -19.33 4.97
N LEU A 47 3.65 -18.61 4.74
CA LEU A 47 2.87 -17.99 5.81
C LEU A 47 2.38 -18.99 6.88
N PRO A 48 1.91 -20.21 6.54
CA PRO A 48 1.53 -21.21 7.54
C PRO A 48 2.66 -21.58 8.51
N GLN A 49 3.90 -21.66 8.01
CA GLN A 49 5.11 -21.97 8.77
C GLN A 49 5.52 -20.79 9.65
N ARG A 50 5.24 -19.56 9.20
CA ARG A 50 5.48 -18.31 9.94
C ARG A 50 4.31 -17.90 10.83
N ARG A 51 3.24 -18.69 10.91
CA ARG A 51 2.01 -18.35 11.63
C ARG A 51 2.25 -17.85 13.06
N ALA A 52 3.09 -18.53 13.82
CA ALA A 52 3.36 -18.18 15.21
C ALA A 52 4.06 -16.81 15.33
N GLU A 53 5.02 -16.53 14.44
CA GLU A 53 5.73 -15.26 14.33
C GLU A 53 4.75 -14.14 13.93
N THR A 54 3.95 -14.35 12.88
CA THR A 54 2.95 -13.38 12.43
C THR A 54 1.94 -13.02 13.52
N ILE A 55 1.47 -14.00 14.30
CA ILE A 55 0.57 -13.75 15.44
C ILE A 55 1.29 -12.93 16.52
N LEU A 56 2.57 -13.18 16.78
CA LEU A 56 3.37 -12.42 17.73
C LEU A 56 3.51 -10.96 17.28
N GLU A 57 3.89 -10.72 16.03
CA GLU A 57 4.01 -9.37 15.45
C GLU A 57 2.68 -8.60 15.54
N LEU A 58 1.55 -9.25 15.24
CA LEU A 58 0.22 -8.65 15.39
C LEU A 58 -0.10 -8.28 16.84
N ARG A 59 0.31 -9.11 17.82
CA ARG A 59 0.14 -8.79 19.25
C ARG A 59 0.99 -7.60 19.65
N GLU A 60 2.23 -7.53 19.19
CA GLU A 60 3.12 -6.41 19.46
C GLU A 60 2.56 -5.11 18.90
N LEU A 61 2.09 -5.10 17.65
CA LEU A 61 1.42 -3.94 17.04
C LEU A 61 0.19 -3.51 17.84
N ARG A 62 -0.63 -4.46 18.30
CA ARG A 62 -1.77 -4.17 19.17
C ARG A 62 -1.33 -3.51 20.48
N GLN A 63 -0.31 -4.03 21.15
CA GLN A 63 0.20 -3.46 22.39
C GLN A 63 0.73 -2.04 22.19
N LEU A 64 1.47 -1.80 21.10
CA LEU A 64 1.94 -0.46 20.75
C LEU A 64 0.79 0.53 20.58
N LYS A 65 -0.31 0.12 19.94
CA LYS A 65 -1.51 0.97 19.81
C LYS A 65 -2.19 1.24 21.14
N ILE A 66 -2.32 0.24 21.99
CA ILE A 66 -2.89 0.40 23.34
C ILE A 66 -2.04 1.39 24.15
N GLN A 67 -0.71 1.25 24.12
CA GLN A 67 0.22 2.15 24.80
C GLN A 67 0.14 3.58 24.26
N ALA A 68 -0.06 3.73 22.95
CA ALA A 68 -0.28 5.02 22.29
C ALA A 68 -1.72 5.58 22.46
N GLN A 69 -2.59 4.88 23.22
CA GLN A 69 -4.02 5.23 23.38
C GLN A 69 -4.77 5.35 22.04
N GLN A 70 -4.34 4.57 21.05
CA GLN A 70 -4.93 4.53 19.72
C GLN A 70 -5.96 3.40 19.61
N SER A 71 -7.10 3.71 19.01
CA SER A 71 -8.08 2.68 18.66
C SER A 71 -7.56 1.79 17.52
N TYR A 72 -7.81 0.49 17.64
CA TYR A 72 -7.42 -0.50 16.65
C TYR A 72 -8.60 -1.42 16.32
N SER A 73 -8.51 -2.01 15.14
CA SER A 73 -9.44 -3.00 14.61
C SER A 73 -8.62 -4.14 14.01
N ARG A 74 -9.27 -5.25 13.64
CA ARG A 74 -8.60 -6.33 12.90
C ARG A 74 -8.02 -5.82 11.57
N PRO A 75 -8.81 -5.15 10.68
CA PRO A 75 -8.26 -4.55 9.46
C PRO A 75 -7.05 -3.66 9.70
N SER A 76 -7.13 -2.77 10.70
CA SER A 76 -6.05 -1.83 10.99
C SER A 76 -4.76 -2.57 11.39
N LEU A 77 -4.84 -3.62 12.20
CA LEU A 77 -3.65 -4.39 12.59
C LEU A 77 -3.03 -5.12 11.40
N CYS A 78 -3.85 -5.68 10.51
CA CYS A 78 -3.37 -6.32 9.29
C CYS A 78 -2.70 -5.30 8.35
N VAL A 79 -3.30 -4.12 8.17
CA VAL A 79 -2.70 -3.03 7.40
C VAL A 79 -1.35 -2.62 7.99
N ASP A 80 -1.29 -2.40 9.31
CA ASP A 80 -0.05 -1.97 9.95
C ASP A 80 1.04 -3.03 9.83
N LEU A 81 0.70 -4.32 9.96
CA LEU A 81 1.65 -5.40 9.76
C LEU A 81 2.23 -5.36 8.34
N LEU A 82 1.37 -5.35 7.31
CA LEU A 82 1.83 -5.35 5.92
C LEU A 82 2.63 -4.09 5.58
N ARG A 83 2.24 -2.95 6.13
CA ARG A 83 2.99 -1.70 5.98
C ARG A 83 4.42 -1.87 6.49
N VAL A 84 4.60 -2.40 7.71
CA VAL A 84 5.94 -2.50 8.32
C VAL A 84 6.77 -3.67 7.80
N SER A 85 6.15 -4.80 7.44
CA SER A 85 6.87 -6.01 7.03
C SER A 85 7.08 -6.12 5.52
N VAL A 86 6.33 -5.35 4.70
CA VAL A 86 6.41 -5.45 3.24
C VAL A 86 6.62 -4.07 2.59
N SER A 87 5.68 -3.13 2.74
CA SER A 87 5.74 -1.87 1.99
C SER A 87 6.94 -1.00 2.37
N VAL A 88 7.22 -0.83 3.67
CA VAL A 88 8.34 -0.02 4.14
C VAL A 88 9.70 -0.60 3.74
N PRO A 89 9.95 -1.92 3.86
CA PRO A 89 11.15 -2.55 3.31
C PRO A 89 11.36 -2.27 1.81
N VAL A 90 10.33 -2.42 0.97
CA VAL A 90 10.44 -2.16 -0.48
C VAL A 90 10.73 -0.69 -0.78
N ILE A 91 10.10 0.25 -0.06
CA ILE A 91 10.41 1.68 -0.20
C ILE A 91 11.86 1.98 0.20
N ARG A 92 12.36 1.33 1.25
CA ARG A 92 13.74 1.51 1.69
C ARG A 92 14.70 0.98 0.64
N GLU A 93 14.47 -0.23 0.13
CA GLU A 93 15.27 -0.81 -0.95
C GLU A 93 15.27 0.08 -2.19
N ALA A 94 14.12 0.64 -2.57
CA ALA A 94 14.07 1.62 -3.66
C ALA A 94 15.00 2.82 -3.38
N VAL A 95 14.93 3.40 -2.18
CA VAL A 95 15.81 4.52 -1.80
C VAL A 95 17.28 4.12 -1.82
N ASP A 96 17.61 2.90 -1.39
CA ASP A 96 18.98 2.39 -1.42
C ASP A 96 19.49 2.21 -2.87
N GLU A 97 18.65 1.75 -3.79
CA GLU A 97 18.97 1.67 -5.24
C GLU A 97 19.17 3.08 -5.83
N LEU A 98 18.38 4.05 -5.39
CA LEU A 98 18.53 5.44 -5.78
C LEU A 98 19.87 6.03 -5.30
N GLU A 99 20.25 5.78 -4.05
CA GLU A 99 21.53 6.24 -3.50
C GLU A 99 22.73 5.63 -4.25
N GLN A 100 22.54 4.46 -4.86
CA GLN A 100 23.51 3.76 -5.71
C GLN A 100 23.44 4.17 -7.20
N ASP A 101 22.61 5.15 -7.56
CA ASP A 101 22.35 5.61 -8.94
C ASP A 101 21.73 4.54 -9.86
N HIS A 102 21.14 3.49 -9.30
CA HIS A 102 20.41 2.45 -10.03
C HIS A 102 18.96 2.86 -10.31
N LYS A 103 18.79 3.90 -11.15
CA LYS A 103 17.50 4.55 -11.40
C LYS A 103 16.41 3.61 -11.96
N SER A 104 16.79 2.66 -12.81
CA SER A 104 15.90 1.62 -13.37
C SER A 104 15.29 0.77 -12.26
N ASN A 105 16.13 0.26 -11.34
CA ASN A 105 15.70 -0.53 -10.20
C ASN A 105 14.86 0.28 -9.22
N PHE A 106 15.28 1.51 -8.90
CA PHE A 106 14.47 2.43 -8.10
C PHE A 106 13.06 2.60 -8.70
N SER A 107 12.95 2.82 -10.01
CA SER A 107 11.65 3.00 -10.68
C SER A 107 10.77 1.77 -10.54
N MET A 108 11.32 0.56 -10.73
CA MET A 108 10.57 -0.68 -10.59
C MET A 108 10.12 -0.92 -9.15
N LEU A 109 11.00 -0.75 -8.17
CA LEU A 109 10.68 -0.91 -6.74
C LEU A 109 9.69 0.16 -6.27
N PHE A 110 9.78 1.39 -6.79
CA PHE A 110 8.84 2.45 -6.48
C PHE A 110 7.43 2.14 -7.03
N ASP A 111 7.33 1.69 -8.28
CA ASP A 111 6.05 1.25 -8.86
C ASP A 111 5.47 0.05 -8.10
N LEU A 112 6.32 -0.91 -7.71
CA LEU A 112 5.91 -2.04 -6.89
C LEU A 112 5.37 -1.57 -5.53
N SER A 113 6.09 -0.66 -4.87
CA SER A 113 5.69 -0.08 -3.58
C SER A 113 4.37 0.68 -3.65
N THR A 114 4.14 1.39 -4.78
CA THR A 114 2.88 2.08 -5.05
C THR A 114 1.75 1.06 -5.11
N GLY A 115 1.92 -0.01 -5.89
CA GLY A 115 0.98 -1.13 -5.92
C GLY A 115 0.72 -1.74 -4.54
N LEU A 116 1.78 -2.02 -3.78
CA LEU A 116 1.67 -2.61 -2.44
C LEU A 116 0.87 -1.74 -1.48
N GLY A 117 0.98 -0.42 -1.59
CA GLY A 117 0.30 0.54 -0.73
C GLY A 117 -1.19 0.68 -1.04
N GLU A 118 -1.63 0.48 -2.28
CA GLU A 118 -3.00 0.80 -2.71
C GLU A 118 -4.09 -0.01 -1.96
N PRO A 119 -4.08 -1.36 -1.91
CA PRO A 119 -5.16 -2.11 -1.25
C PRO A 119 -5.24 -1.86 0.26
N ILE A 120 -4.08 -1.86 0.94
CA ILE A 120 -4.03 -1.61 2.39
C ILE A 120 -4.32 -0.15 2.73
N GLY A 121 -3.94 0.78 1.85
CA GLY A 121 -4.28 2.19 1.94
C GLY A 121 -5.77 2.43 1.77
N ALA A 122 -6.43 1.71 0.85
CA ALA A 122 -7.88 1.75 0.67
C ALA A 122 -8.64 1.31 1.94
N VAL A 123 -8.23 0.20 2.56
CA VAL A 123 -8.80 -0.28 3.82
C VAL A 123 -8.59 0.74 4.94
N LYS A 124 -7.36 1.26 5.08
CA LYS A 124 -7.05 2.29 6.09
C LYS A 124 -7.88 3.54 5.90
N ALA A 125 -8.00 4.02 4.66
CA ALA A 125 -8.77 5.21 4.34
C ALA A 125 -10.27 5.04 4.63
N ALA A 126 -10.82 3.87 4.30
CA ALA A 126 -12.18 3.50 4.66
C ALA A 126 -12.38 3.50 6.17
N GLU A 127 -11.46 2.92 6.95
CA GLU A 127 -11.54 2.93 8.41
C GLU A 127 -11.51 4.33 9.01
N GLU A 128 -10.59 5.17 8.54
CA GLU A 128 -10.45 6.55 9.00
C GLU A 128 -11.72 7.36 8.69
N MET A 129 -12.30 7.16 7.50
CA MET A 129 -13.59 7.77 7.16
C MET A 129 -14.74 7.24 8.03
N VAL A 130 -14.81 5.93 8.31
CA VAL A 130 -15.82 5.36 9.23
C VAL A 130 -15.70 5.94 10.64
N ARG A 131 -14.46 6.22 11.10
CA ARG A 131 -14.19 6.84 12.40
C ARG A 131 -14.45 8.35 12.43
N GLY A 132 -14.71 8.97 11.27
CA GLY A 132 -14.93 10.41 11.16
C GLY A 132 -13.67 11.25 11.40
N THR A 133 -12.48 10.72 11.10
CA THR A 133 -11.23 11.48 11.21
C THR A 133 -11.06 12.45 10.03
N ASP A 134 -10.20 13.45 10.21
CA ASP A 134 -10.02 14.55 9.26
C ASP A 134 -9.40 14.06 7.93
N PHE A 135 -10.31 13.73 7.01
CA PHE A 135 -10.08 13.17 5.70
C PHE A 135 -9.14 14.00 4.82
N ALA A 136 -9.06 15.32 5.06
CA ALA A 136 -8.14 16.22 4.36
C ALA A 136 -6.67 15.87 4.62
N LYS A 137 -6.32 15.42 5.84
CA LYS A 137 -4.95 14.96 6.15
C LYS A 137 -4.64 13.65 5.43
N LEU A 138 -5.62 12.77 5.30
CA LEU A 138 -5.43 11.48 4.66
C LEU A 138 -5.18 11.62 3.16
N ILE A 139 -5.98 12.42 2.44
CA ILE A 139 -5.73 12.70 1.01
C ILE A 139 -4.40 13.43 0.80
N ALA A 140 -4.01 14.34 1.69
CA ALA A 140 -2.70 14.99 1.62
C ALA A 140 -1.53 14.00 1.75
N THR A 141 -1.75 12.84 2.38
CA THR A 141 -0.74 11.81 2.66
C THR A 141 -0.75 10.68 1.62
N MET A 142 -1.90 10.36 1.01
CA MET A 142 -2.07 9.29 0.00
C MET A 142 -1.63 9.67 -1.43
N GLY A 143 -0.74 10.64 -1.55
CA GLY A 143 -0.17 10.99 -2.84
C GLY A 143 -0.94 12.06 -3.58
N SER A 144 -0.29 13.22 -3.66
CA SER A 144 -0.40 14.18 -4.76
C SER A 144 -1.62 15.11 -4.81
N THR A 145 -1.38 16.38 -4.48
CA THR A 145 -1.95 17.45 -5.30
C THR A 145 -1.26 17.41 -6.68
N GLN A 146 -1.74 16.50 -7.53
CA GLN A 146 -1.19 16.09 -8.83
C GLN A 146 -1.48 17.09 -9.96
N GLY A 147 -1.76 18.36 -9.65
CA GLY A 147 -2.00 19.39 -10.64
C GLY A 147 -1.30 20.69 -10.27
N ASN A 148 -0.67 21.37 -11.23
CA ASN A 148 -0.19 22.74 -11.07
C ASN A 148 -1.36 23.76 -10.95
N HIS A 149 -2.61 23.30 -11.04
CA HIS A 149 -3.81 24.11 -11.06
C HIS A 149 -4.80 23.64 -9.98
N ILE A 150 -5.32 24.60 -9.20
CA ILE A 150 -6.24 24.35 -8.07
C ILE A 150 -7.48 23.56 -8.50
N ALA A 151 -8.03 23.85 -9.70
CA ALA A 151 -9.20 23.14 -10.22
C ALA A 151 -8.93 21.63 -10.40
N THR A 152 -7.76 21.25 -10.92
CA THR A 152 -7.36 19.84 -11.08
C THR A 152 -7.17 19.17 -9.72
N GLN A 153 -6.59 19.88 -8.75
CA GLN A 153 -6.43 19.36 -7.39
C GLN A 153 -7.79 19.13 -6.70
N ALA A 154 -8.74 20.05 -6.88
CA ALA A 154 -10.08 19.92 -6.32
C ALA A 154 -10.85 18.74 -6.94
N GLU A 155 -10.67 18.50 -8.24
CA GLU A 155 -11.28 17.36 -8.92
C GLU A 155 -10.72 16.03 -8.41
N ILE A 156 -9.39 15.91 -8.34
CA ILE A 156 -8.71 14.73 -7.79
C ILE A 156 -9.17 14.47 -6.35
N TYR A 157 -9.27 15.52 -5.54
CA TYR A 157 -9.77 15.41 -4.17
C TYR A 157 -11.21 14.89 -4.13
N ARG A 158 -12.10 15.42 -4.99
CA ARG A 158 -13.50 15.02 -5.07
C ARG A 158 -13.65 13.56 -5.49
N GLU A 159 -12.91 13.13 -6.49
CA GLU A 159 -12.90 11.73 -6.95
C GLU A 159 -12.37 10.78 -5.87
N ALA A 160 -11.26 11.16 -5.22
CA ALA A 160 -10.71 10.39 -4.10
C ALA A 160 -11.69 10.32 -2.93
N HIS A 161 -12.38 11.41 -2.60
CA HIS A 161 -13.44 11.44 -1.59
C HIS A 161 -14.58 10.48 -1.93
N ALA A 162 -15.11 10.54 -3.14
CA ALA A 162 -16.20 9.68 -3.57
C ALA A 162 -15.80 8.19 -3.49
N ARG A 163 -14.58 7.86 -3.95
CA ARG A 163 -14.04 6.51 -3.89
C ARG A 163 -13.87 5.99 -2.46
N ILE A 164 -13.34 6.82 -1.55
CA ILE A 164 -13.14 6.39 -0.16
C ILE A 164 -14.48 6.31 0.59
N SER A 165 -15.46 7.14 0.24
CA SER A 165 -16.83 6.99 0.74
C SER A 165 -17.44 5.65 0.33
N GLU A 166 -17.28 5.24 -0.93
CA GLU A 166 -17.69 3.91 -1.37
C GLU A 166 -16.97 2.82 -0.55
N TYR A 167 -15.65 2.93 -0.36
CA TYR A 167 -14.90 1.96 0.43
C TYR A 167 -15.33 1.92 1.90
N ALA A 168 -15.66 3.07 2.50
CA ALA A 168 -16.18 3.14 3.86
C ALA A 168 -17.51 2.41 3.99
N ASP A 169 -18.41 2.54 3.01
CA ASP A 169 -19.68 1.82 2.99
C ASP A 169 -19.48 0.31 2.77
N LEU A 170 -18.56 -0.08 1.89
CA LEU A 170 -18.17 -1.49 1.71
C LEU A 170 -17.56 -2.07 2.99
N LEU A 171 -16.74 -1.32 3.72
CA LEU A 171 -16.14 -1.77 4.98
C LEU A 171 -17.17 -1.93 6.10
N LYS A 172 -18.21 -1.08 6.15
CA LYS A 172 -19.34 -1.27 7.08
C LYS A 172 -20.10 -2.56 6.77
N ALA A 173 -20.28 -2.87 5.49
CA ALA A 173 -20.99 -4.07 5.03
C ALA A 173 -20.16 -5.35 5.21
N ASP A 174 -18.84 -5.26 5.01
CA ASP A 174 -17.87 -6.33 5.18
C ASP A 174 -16.70 -5.86 6.07
N PRO A 175 -16.79 -6.04 7.40
CA PRO A 175 -15.78 -5.59 8.35
C PRO A 175 -14.40 -6.26 8.18
N SER A 176 -14.29 -7.31 7.35
CA SER A 176 -12.99 -7.88 7.02
C SER A 176 -12.15 -6.98 6.12
N GLY A 177 -12.80 -6.09 5.37
CA GLY A 177 -12.14 -5.25 4.36
C GLY A 177 -11.82 -5.99 3.06
N PHE A 178 -12.18 -7.27 2.90
CA PHE A 178 -11.92 -8.03 1.67
C PHE A 178 -12.61 -7.41 0.45
N THR A 179 -13.87 -7.00 0.62
CA THR A 179 -14.62 -6.33 -0.46
C THR A 179 -13.99 -4.99 -0.87
N VAL A 180 -13.41 -4.25 0.09
CA VAL A 180 -12.66 -3.01 -0.20
C VAL A 180 -11.41 -3.32 -1.01
N VAL A 181 -10.65 -4.34 -0.60
CA VAL A 181 -9.44 -4.80 -1.31
C VAL A 181 -9.76 -5.21 -2.74
N ASP A 182 -10.81 -6.01 -2.95
CA ASP A 182 -11.21 -6.49 -4.28
C ASP A 182 -11.68 -5.35 -5.17
N LYS A 183 -12.46 -4.41 -4.63
CA LYS A 183 -12.89 -3.21 -5.36
C LYS A 183 -11.69 -2.34 -5.72
N CYS A 184 -10.71 -2.18 -4.83
CA CYS A 184 -9.49 -1.44 -5.10
C CYS A 184 -8.71 -2.05 -6.28
N LEU A 185 -8.54 -3.37 -6.30
CA LEU A 185 -7.89 -4.06 -7.42
C LEU A 185 -8.63 -3.83 -8.75
N GLN A 186 -9.96 -3.93 -8.76
CA GLN A 186 -10.77 -3.66 -9.96
C GLN A 186 -10.56 -2.22 -10.47
N ASN A 187 -10.56 -1.25 -9.55
CA ASN A 187 -10.34 0.15 -9.89
C ASN A 187 -8.93 0.38 -10.48
N LEU A 188 -7.89 -0.23 -9.90
CA LEU A 188 -6.51 -0.15 -10.43
C LEU A 188 -6.38 -0.77 -11.82
N GLN A 189 -7.08 -1.88 -12.08
CA GLN A 189 -7.10 -2.51 -13.40
C GLN A 189 -7.72 -1.59 -14.46
N ALA A 190 -8.75 -0.81 -14.10
CA ALA A 190 -9.37 0.17 -14.99
C ALA A 190 -8.57 1.48 -15.12
N GLN A 191 -7.66 1.76 -14.18
CA GLN A 191 -6.89 3.01 -14.14
C GLN A 191 -5.83 3.08 -15.23
N SER A 192 -5.59 4.31 -15.70
CA SER A 192 -4.45 4.66 -16.55
C SER A 192 -3.33 5.24 -15.70
N PHE A 193 -2.10 4.81 -15.94
CA PHE A 193 -0.91 5.27 -15.24
C PHE A 193 -0.07 6.10 -16.20
N THR A 194 0.18 7.37 -15.87
CA THR A 194 0.90 8.30 -16.75
C THR A 194 2.41 8.24 -16.54
N GLN A 195 2.85 7.89 -15.33
CA GLN A 195 4.25 7.95 -14.92
C GLN A 195 4.74 6.62 -14.34
N SER A 196 3.83 5.67 -14.05
CA SER A 196 4.16 4.33 -13.50
C SER A 196 4.00 3.25 -14.55
N ASN A 197 4.77 2.18 -14.41
CA ASN A 197 4.52 0.93 -15.10
C ASN A 197 3.29 0.23 -14.50
N LYS A 198 2.17 0.26 -15.24
CA LYS A 198 0.91 -0.36 -14.83
C LYS A 198 1.06 -1.83 -14.42
N GLN A 199 1.87 -2.62 -15.11
CA GLN A 199 2.00 -4.05 -14.81
C GLN A 199 2.66 -4.26 -13.46
N ILE A 200 3.74 -3.53 -13.17
CA ILE A 200 4.43 -3.61 -11.87
C ILE A 200 3.52 -3.14 -10.73
N VAL A 201 2.78 -2.05 -10.93
CA VAL A 201 1.80 -1.57 -9.93
C VAL A 201 0.73 -2.63 -9.66
N LEU A 202 0.20 -3.28 -10.70
CA LEU A 202 -0.80 -4.33 -10.54
C LEU A 202 -0.25 -5.57 -9.83
N VAL A 203 1.02 -5.94 -10.07
CA VAL A 203 1.69 -7.02 -9.33
C VAL A 203 1.79 -6.67 -7.85
N GLY A 204 2.26 -5.47 -7.51
CA GLY A 204 2.34 -5.01 -6.12
C GLY A 204 0.96 -4.97 -5.44
N ALA A 205 -0.07 -4.53 -6.16
CA ALA A 205 -1.43 -4.50 -5.62
C ALA A 205 -1.99 -5.90 -5.37
N LYS A 206 -1.80 -6.83 -6.32
CA LYS A 206 -2.18 -8.24 -6.14
C LYS A 206 -1.45 -8.85 -4.94
N TYR A 207 -0.15 -8.61 -4.82
CA TYR A 207 0.67 -9.05 -3.69
C TYR A 207 0.02 -8.61 -2.36
N SER A 208 -0.18 -7.30 -2.20
CA SER A 208 -0.72 -6.72 -0.97
C SER A 208 -2.12 -7.26 -0.64
N ALA A 209 -2.97 -7.44 -1.65
CA ALA A 209 -4.31 -8.00 -1.48
C ALA A 209 -4.30 -9.44 -0.98
N GLU A 210 -3.46 -10.30 -1.57
CA GLU A 210 -3.37 -11.71 -1.20
C GLU A 210 -2.78 -11.88 0.21
N LEU A 211 -1.72 -11.12 0.52
CA LEU A 211 -1.15 -11.11 1.87
C LEU A 211 -2.16 -10.62 2.91
N TYR A 212 -2.93 -9.57 2.61
CA TYR A 212 -3.94 -9.06 3.52
C TYR A 212 -4.97 -10.14 3.85
N LYS A 213 -5.47 -10.83 2.83
CA LYS A 213 -6.42 -11.95 2.99
C LYS A 213 -5.82 -13.12 3.75
N ALA A 214 -4.54 -13.40 3.58
CA ALA A 214 -3.85 -14.49 4.28
C ALA A 214 -3.54 -14.14 5.77
N VAL A 215 -3.21 -12.88 6.07
CA VAL A 215 -2.94 -12.40 7.43
C VAL A 215 -4.22 -12.21 8.23
N TYR A 216 -5.33 -11.81 7.61
CA TYR A 216 -6.57 -11.46 8.32
C TYR A 216 -7.12 -12.59 9.24
N PRO A 217 -7.16 -13.87 8.84
CA PRO A 217 -7.52 -14.97 9.73
C PRO A 217 -6.57 -15.09 10.94
N LEU A 218 -5.29 -14.77 10.78
CA LEU A 218 -4.30 -14.85 11.85
C LEU A 218 -4.47 -13.75 12.91
N SER A 219 -5.18 -12.67 12.59
CA SER A 219 -5.49 -11.59 13.54
C SER A 219 -6.58 -11.95 14.55
N GLU A 220 -7.37 -12.99 14.31
CA GLU A 220 -8.52 -13.34 15.14
C GLU A 220 -8.16 -13.59 16.62
N PRO A 221 -7.14 -14.42 16.96
CA PRO A 221 -6.77 -14.68 18.35
C PRO A 221 -6.15 -13.46 19.06
N VAL A 222 -5.77 -12.42 18.31
CA VAL A 222 -5.17 -11.19 18.85
C VAL A 222 -6.26 -10.18 19.24
N HIS A 223 -7.39 -10.22 18.55
CA HIS A 223 -8.49 -9.28 18.75
C HIS A 223 -9.50 -9.70 19.82
N LEU A 224 -9.68 -11.02 20.04
CA LEU A 224 -10.65 -11.56 21.00
C LEU A 224 -10.22 -11.48 22.48
N VAL A 225 -9.05 -10.89 22.77
CA VAL A 225 -8.47 -10.80 24.13
C VAL A 225 -8.55 -9.40 24.68
#